data_AF-A0A2D8FRZ8-F1
#
_entry.id   AF-A0A2D8FRZ8-F1
#
_cell.length_a   1.000
_cell.length_b   1.000
_cell.length_c   1.000
_cell.angle_alpha   90.00
_cell.angle_beta   90.00
_cell.angle_gamma   90.00
#
_symmetry.space_group_name_H-M   'P 1'
#
loop_
_entity.id
_entity.type
_entity.pdbx_description
1 polymer ?
#
loop_
_entity_poly.entity_id
_entity_poly.type
_entity_poly.pdbx_seq_one_letter_code
_entity_poly.pdbx_strand_id
1 'polypeptide(L)'
;MQSTADRRPISEDVNTAFQGRQTFGDRLADRVAAFGGSWPFIIAFGVFLAVWTAGNLLLRKAAFDPYPFIFLNLVLSMLAAVQAPVIMMSQNRQAAKDRLDASNDYQVNLKAEIEIMALLDKVEQLATRQEEQTRMIERLLIQKGR
;
A
#
# COMPACT_ATOMS: atom_id res chain seq x y z
N MET A 1 31.16 -19.48 -16.10
CA MET A 1 30.96 -18.25 -15.31
C MET A 1 30.36 -17.19 -16.21
N GLN A 2 29.03 -17.10 -16.30
CA GLN A 2 28.32 -15.98 -16.95
C GLN A 2 26.82 -16.22 -16.80
N SER A 3 26.19 -15.46 -15.90
CA SER A 3 24.85 -14.89 -16.08
C SER A 3 24.49 -14.16 -14.78
N THR A 4 25.10 -13.01 -14.57
CA THR A 4 24.76 -12.07 -13.47
C THR A 4 23.96 -10.88 -14.00
N ALA A 5 23.34 -11.00 -15.17
CA ALA A 5 22.79 -9.88 -15.94
C ALA A 5 21.26 -9.69 -15.83
N ASP A 6 20.57 -10.35 -14.89
CA ASP A 6 19.11 -10.16 -14.73
C ASP A 6 18.74 -9.70 -13.31
N ARG A 7 19.36 -8.60 -12.86
CA ARG A 7 18.92 -7.86 -11.68
C ARG A 7 17.89 -6.80 -12.07
N ARG A 8 16.80 -7.22 -12.71
CA ARG A 8 15.64 -6.34 -12.85
C ARG A 8 14.97 -6.22 -11.47
N PRO A 9 14.68 -5.01 -10.99
CA PRO A 9 13.91 -4.85 -9.77
C PRO A 9 12.50 -5.41 -10.02
N ILE A 10 12.22 -6.58 -9.44
CA ILE A 10 10.93 -7.29 -9.51
C ILE A 10 9.78 -6.41 -8.98
N SER A 11 10.11 -5.37 -8.21
CA SER A 11 9.19 -4.39 -7.64
C SER A 11 8.43 -3.54 -8.67
N GLU A 12 8.90 -3.40 -9.92
CA GLU A 12 8.22 -2.56 -10.92
C GLU A 12 7.12 -3.30 -11.71
N ASP A 13 7.16 -4.63 -11.78
CA ASP A 13 6.31 -5.43 -12.69
C ASP A 13 4.96 -5.85 -12.09
N VAL A 14 4.84 -5.90 -10.75
CA VAL A 14 3.59 -6.35 -10.09
C VAL A 14 2.52 -5.25 -10.09
N ASN A 15 2.94 -3.99 -9.89
CA ASN A 15 2.02 -2.85 -9.83
C ASN A 15 1.50 -2.43 -11.21
N THR A 16 2.27 -2.66 -12.27
CA THR A 16 1.91 -2.36 -13.66
C THR A 16 0.97 -3.42 -14.25
N ALA A 17 1.17 -4.71 -13.93
CA ALA A 17 0.27 -5.80 -14.33
C ALA A 17 -1.14 -5.68 -13.71
N PHE A 18 -1.26 -5.11 -12.50
CA PHE A 18 -2.55 -4.93 -11.82
C PHE A 18 -3.38 -3.76 -12.37
N GLN A 19 -2.73 -2.72 -12.90
CA GLN A 19 -3.41 -1.55 -13.48
C GLN A 19 -4.13 -1.87 -14.81
N GLY A 20 -3.67 -2.89 -15.55
CA GLY A 20 -4.22 -3.27 -16.85
C GLY A 20 -5.63 -3.88 -16.82
N ARG A 21 -6.18 -4.21 -15.63
CA ARG A 21 -7.51 -4.84 -15.47
C ARG A 21 -8.55 -3.96 -14.77
N GLN A 22 -8.30 -2.67 -14.59
CA GLN A 22 -9.30 -1.79 -13.98
C GLN A 22 -10.45 -1.51 -14.95
N THR A 23 -11.65 -1.94 -14.58
CA THR A 23 -12.88 -1.62 -15.30
C THR A 23 -13.19 -0.12 -15.17
N PHE A 24 -13.97 0.45 -16.10
CA PHE A 24 -14.37 1.87 -16.04
C PHE A 24 -15.07 2.22 -14.70
N GLY A 25 -15.83 1.25 -14.15
CA GLY A 25 -16.46 1.37 -12.84
C GLY A 25 -15.46 1.46 -11.68
N ASP A 26 -14.36 0.71 -11.71
CA ASP A 26 -13.34 0.75 -10.66
C ASP A 26 -12.64 2.11 -10.62
N ARG A 27 -12.33 2.68 -11.79
CA ARG A 27 -11.70 4.00 -11.92
C ARG A 27 -12.64 5.13 -11.47
N LEU A 28 -13.94 5.00 -11.74
CA LEU A 28 -14.93 5.97 -11.27
C LEU A 28 -15.11 5.87 -9.76
N ALA A 29 -15.21 4.66 -9.22
CA ALA A 29 -15.31 4.41 -7.78
C ALA A 29 -14.07 4.92 -7.02
N ASP A 30 -12.86 4.72 -7.56
CA ASP A 30 -11.61 5.26 -6.97
C ASP A 30 -11.62 6.80 -6.91
N ARG A 31 -12.08 7.47 -7.98
CA ARG A 31 -12.20 8.94 -7.98
C ARG A 31 -13.27 9.44 -7.02
N VAL A 32 -14.42 8.77 -6.94
CA VAL A 32 -15.50 9.13 -6.02
C VAL A 32 -15.08 8.92 -4.57
N ALA A 33 -14.37 7.83 -4.26
CA ALA A 33 -13.83 7.56 -2.93
C ALA A 33 -12.76 8.59 -2.52
N ALA A 34 -11.84 8.93 -3.43
CA ALA A 34 -10.81 9.94 -3.19
C ALA A 34 -11.41 11.34 -2.98
N PHE A 35 -12.46 11.69 -3.72
CA PHE A 35 -13.14 12.97 -3.59
C PHE A 35 -13.97 13.06 -2.31
N GLY A 36 -14.77 12.03 -2.01
CA GLY A 36 -15.64 11.98 -0.84
C GLY A 36 -14.89 11.91 0.50
N GLY A 37 -13.65 11.41 0.51
CA GLY A 37 -12.79 11.38 1.69
C GLY A 37 -11.93 12.62 1.93
N SER A 38 -12.03 13.65 1.06
CA SER A 38 -11.15 14.82 1.13
C SER A 38 -11.66 15.90 2.08
N TRP A 39 -10.75 16.54 2.83
CA TRP A 39 -11.06 17.67 3.72
C TRP A 39 -11.81 18.83 3.03
N PRO A 40 -11.45 19.26 1.81
CA PRO A 40 -12.19 20.30 1.09
C PRO A 40 -13.64 19.92 0.78
N PHE A 41 -13.92 18.65 0.47
CA PHE A 41 -15.28 18.18 0.21
C PHE A 41 -16.16 18.28 1.45
N ILE A 42 -15.63 17.88 2.62
CA ILE A 42 -16.35 17.97 3.91
C ILE A 42 -16.72 19.42 4.21
N ILE A 43 -15.79 20.35 4.02
CA ILE A 43 -16.01 21.78 4.26
C ILE A 43 -17.05 22.35 3.28
N ALA A 44 -16.91 22.06 1.97
CA ALA A 44 -17.85 22.53 0.95
C ALA A 44 -19.27 21.98 1.19
N PHE A 45 -19.38 20.70 1.57
CA PHE A 45 -20.65 20.07 1.93
C PHE A 45 -21.29 20.72 3.16
N GLY A 46 -20.51 20.98 4.21
CA GLY A 46 -20.98 21.71 5.40
C GLY A 46 -21.49 23.13 5.08
N VAL A 47 -20.76 23.86 4.24
CA VAL A 47 -21.17 25.20 3.79
C VAL A 47 -22.47 25.12 2.98
N PHE A 48 -22.60 24.14 2.07
CA PHE A 48 -23.83 23.92 1.32
C PHE A 48 -25.02 23.66 2.24
N LEU A 49 -24.88 22.80 3.25
CA LEU A 49 -25.94 22.55 4.23
C LEU A 49 -26.32 23.80 5.03
N ALA A 50 -25.33 24.61 5.43
CA ALA A 50 -25.55 25.86 6.14
C ALA A 50 -26.32 26.87 5.27
N VAL A 51 -25.93 27.03 4.01
CA VAL A 51 -26.61 27.91 3.04
C VAL A 51 -28.03 27.44 2.76
N TRP A 52 -28.24 26.13 2.58
CA TRP A 52 -29.57 25.54 2.37
C TRP A 52 -30.50 25.79 3.55
N THR A 53 -30.01 25.55 4.76
CA THR A 53 -30.76 25.74 6.01
C THR A 53 -31.08 27.22 6.22
N ALA A 54 -30.10 28.11 6.06
CA ALA A 54 -30.29 29.55 6.19
C ALA A 54 -31.26 30.11 5.15
N GLY A 55 -31.14 29.68 3.89
CA GLY A 55 -32.04 30.08 2.80
C GLY A 55 -33.48 29.68 3.08
N ASN A 56 -33.73 28.43 3.48
CA ASN A 56 -35.08 27.97 3.81
C ASN A 56 -35.65 28.65 5.07
N LEU A 57 -34.82 28.95 6.07
CA LEU A 57 -35.25 29.68 7.27
C LEU A 57 -35.64 31.13 6.97
N LEU A 58 -34.89 31.80 6.08
CA LEU A 58 -35.15 33.19 5.68
C LEU A 58 -36.42 33.33 4.81
N LEU A 59 -36.72 32.33 3.97
CA LEU A 59 -37.88 32.35 3.07
C LEU A 59 -39.23 32.11 3.78
N ARG A 60 -39.24 31.56 5.01
CA ARG A 60 -40.40 31.31 5.91
C ARG A 60 -41.67 30.81 5.21
N LYS A 61 -42.46 31.70 4.60
CA LYS A 61 -43.74 31.40 3.92
C LYS A 61 -43.60 30.83 2.51
N ALA A 62 -42.45 31.03 1.87
CA ALA A 62 -42.09 30.46 0.56
C ALA A 62 -40.97 29.41 0.68
N ALA A 63 -40.74 28.87 1.88
CA ALA A 63 -39.70 27.89 2.13
C ALA A 63 -40.01 26.58 1.38
N PHE A 64 -39.04 26.11 0.60
CA PHE A 64 -39.15 24.86 -0.14
C PHE A 64 -39.08 23.64 0.78
N ASP A 65 -38.27 23.72 1.85
CA ASP A 65 -38.12 22.70 2.89
C ASP A 65 -38.23 23.39 4.28
N PRO A 66 -39.46 23.63 4.77
CA PRO A 66 -39.68 24.24 6.08
C PRO A 66 -39.14 23.35 7.21
N TYR A 67 -38.78 23.96 8.35
CA TYR A 67 -38.44 23.21 9.56
C TYR A 67 -39.57 22.23 9.90
N PRO A 68 -39.30 20.91 10.03
CA PRO A 68 -38.04 20.27 10.44
C PRO A 68 -37.10 19.73 9.32
N PHE A 69 -37.16 20.26 8.09
CA PHE A 69 -36.29 19.88 6.95
C PHE A 69 -36.40 18.41 6.50
N ILE A 70 -37.62 17.98 6.19
CA ILE A 70 -37.91 16.58 5.82
C ILE A 70 -37.17 16.18 4.53
N PHE A 71 -37.08 17.09 3.55
CA PHE A 71 -36.41 16.79 2.29
C PHE A 71 -34.91 16.63 2.48
N LEU A 72 -34.27 17.55 3.22
CA LEU A 72 -32.86 17.46 3.55
C LEU A 72 -32.55 16.17 4.31
N ASN A 73 -33.38 15.81 5.29
CA ASN A 73 -33.22 14.60 6.08
C ASN A 73 -33.29 13.33 5.20
N LEU A 74 -34.25 13.28 4.27
CA LEU A 74 -34.39 12.17 3.32
C LEU A 74 -33.14 12.01 2.45
N VAL A 75 -32.64 13.10 1.87
CA VAL A 75 -31.45 13.09 1.02
C VAL A 75 -30.21 12.64 1.81
N LEU A 76 -30.01 13.19 3.02
CA LEU A 76 -28.90 12.79 3.89
C LEU A 76 -28.97 11.31 4.27
N SER A 77 -30.17 10.79 4.56
CA SER A 77 -30.37 9.38 4.91
C SER A 77 -30.04 8.46 3.73
N MET A 78 -30.47 8.81 2.51
CA MET A 78 -30.12 8.06 1.30
C MET A 78 -28.61 8.09 1.02
N LEU A 79 -28.00 9.27 1.19
CA LEU A 79 -26.56 9.44 1.00
C LEU A 79 -25.76 8.58 1.98
N ALA A 80 -26.14 8.58 3.26
CA ALA A 80 -25.54 7.73 4.29
C ALA A 80 -25.71 6.23 4.00
N ALA A 81 -26.88 5.82 3.52
CA ALA A 81 -27.14 4.41 3.17
C ALA A 81 -26.22 3.89 2.05
N VAL A 82 -25.90 4.74 1.07
CA VAL A 82 -24.97 4.39 -0.03
C VAL A 82 -23.50 4.51 0.40
N GLN A 83 -23.18 5.34 1.39
CA GLN A 83 -21.81 5.52 1.87
C GLN A 83 -21.20 4.24 2.44
N ALA A 84 -21.92 3.50 3.29
CA ALA A 84 -21.35 2.31 3.94
C ALA A 84 -20.86 1.23 2.95
N PRO A 85 -21.63 0.83 1.92
CA PRO A 85 -21.15 -0.08 0.88
C PRO A 85 -19.97 0.47 0.07
N VAL A 86 -19.97 1.76 -0.28
CA VAL A 86 -18.87 2.39 -1.03
C VAL A 86 -17.58 2.38 -0.21
N ILE A 87 -17.66 2.70 1.09
CA ILE A 87 -16.54 2.61 2.03
C ILE A 87 -16.06 1.16 2.11
N MET A 88 -16.96 0.19 2.27
CA MET A 88 -16.61 -1.23 2.34
C MET A 88 -15.96 -1.74 1.05
N MET A 89 -16.42 -1.30 -0.12
CA MET A 89 -15.78 -1.62 -1.41
C MET A 89 -14.36 -1.04 -1.50
N SER A 90 -14.18 0.21 -1.07
CA SER A 90 -12.86 0.84 -1.03
C SER A 90 -11.92 0.14 -0.04
N GLN A 91 -12.43 -0.25 1.13
CA GLN A 91 -11.67 -1.00 2.14
C GLN A 91 -11.29 -2.40 1.63
N ASN A 92 -12.21 -3.13 1.00
CA ASN A 92 -11.94 -4.46 0.45
C ASN A 92 -10.87 -4.40 -0.67
N ARG A 93 -10.91 -3.36 -1.51
CA ARG A 93 -9.88 -3.12 -2.53
C ARG A 93 -8.52 -2.79 -1.91
N GLN A 94 -8.48 -1.97 -0.86
CA GLN A 94 -7.24 -1.65 -0.16
C GLN A 94 -6.65 -2.89 0.52
N ALA A 95 -7.45 -3.66 1.25
CA ALA A 95 -7.02 -4.89 1.90
C ALA A 95 -6.48 -5.95 0.91
N ALA A 96 -7.05 -6.03 -0.30
CA ALA A 96 -6.54 -6.90 -1.36
C ALA A 96 -5.14 -6.48 -1.83
N LYS A 97 -4.88 -5.16 -1.97
CA LYS A 97 -3.53 -4.63 -2.28
C LYS A 97 -2.56 -4.91 -1.14
N ASP A 98 -2.94 -4.58 0.08
CA ASP A 98 -2.10 -4.77 1.28
C ASP A 98 -1.69 -6.25 1.43
N ARG A 99 -2.60 -7.19 1.12
CA ARG A 99 -2.30 -8.63 1.14
C ARG A 99 -1.29 -9.05 0.06
N LEU A 100 -1.37 -8.47 -1.14
CA LEU A 100 -0.41 -8.73 -2.21
C LEU A 100 0.97 -8.20 -1.85
N ASP A 101 1.03 -6.97 -1.33
CA ASP A 101 2.28 -6.34 -0.88
C ASP A 101 2.92 -7.17 0.25
N ALA A 102 2.14 -7.58 1.26
CA ALA A 102 2.63 -8.45 2.34
C ALA A 102 3.15 -9.80 1.83
N SER A 103 2.50 -10.39 0.81
CA SER A 103 2.95 -11.64 0.20
C SER A 103 4.24 -11.47 -0.58
N ASN A 104 4.46 -10.31 -1.19
CA ASN A 104 5.69 -10.00 -1.91
C ASN A 104 6.84 -9.76 -0.91
N ASP A 105 6.60 -8.96 0.13
CA ASP A 105 7.55 -8.70 1.20
C ASP A 105 8.01 -10.00 1.88
N TYR A 106 7.08 -10.94 2.12
CA TYR A 106 7.41 -12.26 2.64
C TYR A 106 8.37 -13.04 1.72
N GLN A 107 8.14 -13.03 0.41
CA GLN A 107 9.01 -13.71 -0.56
C GLN A 107 10.39 -13.07 -0.64
N VAL A 108 10.46 -11.73 -0.62
CA VAL A 108 11.73 -10.99 -0.59
C VAL A 108 12.51 -11.33 0.68
N ASN A 109 11.83 -11.38 1.83
CA ASN A 109 12.47 -11.71 3.11
C ASN A 109 13.01 -13.15 3.12
N LEU A 110 12.24 -14.12 2.61
CA LEU A 110 12.71 -15.51 2.50
C LEU A 110 13.92 -15.64 1.57
N LYS A 111 13.92 -14.90 0.45
CA LYS A 111 15.07 -14.85 -0.46
C LYS A 111 16.29 -14.24 0.21
N ALA A 112 16.12 -13.14 0.96
CA ALA A 112 17.19 -12.51 1.72
C ALA A 112 17.76 -13.47 2.77
N GLU A 113 16.91 -14.24 3.47
CA GLU A 113 17.35 -15.26 4.43
C GLU A 113 18.24 -16.33 3.77
N ILE A 114 17.83 -16.87 2.61
CA ILE A 114 18.63 -17.84 1.85
C ILE A 114 19.97 -17.22 1.39
N GLU A 115 19.95 -15.98 0.92
CA GLU A 115 21.17 -15.28 0.50
C GLU A 115 22.13 -15.04 1.68
N ILE A 116 21.60 -14.71 2.87
CA ILE A 116 22.40 -14.57 4.10
C ILE A 116 23.02 -15.93 4.50
N MET A 117 22.25 -17.02 4.47
CA MET A 117 22.79 -18.35 4.74
C MET A 117 23.93 -18.71 3.77
N ALA A 118 23.76 -18.43 2.48
CA ALA A 118 24.80 -18.66 1.48
C ALA A 118 26.03 -17.77 1.69
N LEU A 119 25.86 -16.56 2.22
CA LEU A 119 26.98 -15.69 2.60
C LEU A 119 27.71 -16.20 3.83
N LEU A 120 26.99 -16.68 4.85
CA LEU A 120 27.58 -17.29 6.05
C LEU A 120 28.45 -18.50 5.68
N ASP A 121 27.94 -19.36 4.80
CA ASP A 121 28.66 -20.54 4.31
C ASP A 121 29.97 -20.16 3.61
N LYS A 122 29.95 -19.07 2.82
CA LYS A 122 31.17 -18.53 2.18
C LYS A 122 32.14 -17.92 3.19
N VAL A 123 31.64 -17.23 4.22
CA VAL A 123 32.49 -16.65 5.28
C VAL A 123 33.19 -17.77 6.05
N GLU A 124 32.48 -18.85 6.37
CA GLU A 124 33.05 -20.02 7.04
C GLU A 124 34.13 -20.68 6.17
N GLN A 125 33.86 -20.89 4.88
CA GLN A 125 34.87 -21.42 3.94
C GLN A 125 36.14 -20.54 3.87
N LEU A 126 35.99 -19.21 3.90
CA LEU A 126 37.13 -18.30 3.92
C LEU A 126 37.90 -18.38 5.24
N ALA A 127 37.21 -18.51 6.36
CA ALA A 127 37.82 -18.69 7.68
C ALA A 127 38.63 -19.99 7.74
N THR A 128 38.08 -21.11 7.25
CA THR A 128 38.82 -22.39 7.18
C THR A 128 40.07 -22.28 6.32
N ARG A 129 40.00 -21.61 5.15
CA ARG A 129 41.18 -21.40 4.29
C ARG A 129 42.27 -20.57 4.98
N GLN A 130 41.87 -19.54 5.74
CA GLN A 130 42.81 -18.72 6.53
C GLN A 130 43.52 -19.56 7.59
N GLU A 131 42.79 -20.43 8.30
CA GLU A 131 43.42 -21.35 9.26
C GLU A 131 44.42 -22.30 8.59
N GLU A 132 44.07 -22.88 7.44
CA GLU A 132 44.96 -23.76 6.69
C GLU A 132 46.23 -23.03 6.25
N GLN A 133 46.10 -21.81 5.72
CA GLN A 133 47.24 -20.98 5.34
C GLN A 133 48.14 -20.67 6.54
N THR A 134 47.54 -20.33 7.69
CA THR A 134 48.29 -20.05 8.93
C THR A 134 49.07 -21.28 9.39
N ARG A 135 48.43 -22.46 9.44
CA ARG A 135 49.09 -23.72 9.79
C ARG A 135 50.20 -24.10 8.80
N MET A 136 50.02 -23.80 7.51
CA MET A 136 51.05 -24.04 6.49
C MET A 136 52.28 -23.16 6.71
N ILE A 137 52.08 -21.88 7.01
CA ILE A 137 53.17 -20.93 7.34
C ILE A 137 53.92 -21.41 8.58
N GLU A 138 53.22 -21.81 9.65
CA GLU A 138 53.86 -22.35 10.86
C GLU A 138 54.74 -23.57 10.56
N ARG A 139 54.24 -24.52 9.75
CA ARG A 139 55.01 -25.70 9.34
C ARG A 139 56.27 -25.33 8.56
N LEU A 140 56.19 -24.36 7.65
CA LEU A 140 57.34 -23.89 6.86
C LEU A 140 58.39 -23.20 7.73
N LEU A 141 57.96 -22.41 8.71
CA LEU A 141 58.86 -21.76 9.66
C LEU A 141 59.60 -22.79 10.53
N ILE A 142 58.90 -23.83 11.01
CA ILE A 142 59.51 -24.93 11.78
C ILE A 142 60.50 -25.73 10.93
N GLN A 143 60.24 -25.92 9.63
CA GLN A 143 61.14 -26.64 8.74
C GLN A 143 62.41 -25.84 8.41
N LYS A 144 62.29 -24.52 8.19
CA LYS A 144 63.44 -23.63 7.90
C LYS A 144 64.30 -23.29 9.13
N GLY A 145 63.74 -23.43 10.34
CA GLY A 145 64.46 -23.21 11.60
C GLY A 145 65.29 -24.40 12.08
N ARG A 146 65.41 -25.47 11.28
CA ARG A 146 66.30 -26.62 11.50
C ARG A 146 67.44 -26.63 10.51
#